data_AF-A0A7N0TP65-F1
#
_entry.id   AF-A0A7N0TP65-F1
#
_cell.length_a   1.000
_cell.length_b   1.000
_cell.length_c   1.000
_cell.angle_alpha   90.00
_cell.angle_beta   90.00
_cell.angle_gamma   90.00
#
_symmetry.space_group_name_H-M   'P 1'
#
loop_
_entity.id
_entity.type
_entity.pdbx_description
1 polymer ?
#
loop_
_entity_poly.entity_id
_entity_poly.type
_entity_poly.pdbx_seq_one_letter_code
_entity_poly.pdbx_strand_id
1 'polypeptide(L)' 'MFLIVKIYIAPSKALVQEKLRDWSQKFGSWGVSCLELTGDNEAYNMRNIQEADIILTTPEVVCDVCSHPI' A
#
# COMPACT_ATOMS: atom_id res chain seq x y z
N MET A 1 -4.37 -20.32 -4.60
CA MET A 1 -4.26 -19.41 -3.44
C MET A 1 -4.41 -18.00 -4.00
N PHE A 2 -5.59 -17.39 -3.94
CA PHE A 2 -5.75 -16.00 -4.37
C PHE A 2 -5.12 -15.12 -3.29
N LEU A 3 -4.06 -14.40 -3.63
CA LEU A 3 -3.45 -13.43 -2.74
C LEU A 3 -4.40 -12.23 -2.67
N ILE A 4 -5.20 -12.16 -1.62
CA ILE A 4 -6.13 -11.05 -1.38
C ILE A 4 -5.34 -9.90 -0.76
N VAL A 5 -4.82 -9.03 -1.62
CA VAL A 5 -4.16 -7.78 -1.20
C VAL A 5 -5.24 -6.75 -0.89
N LYS A 6 -5.22 -6.16 0.32
CA LYS A 6 -6.17 -5.13 0.73
C LYS A 6 -5.61 -3.74 0.45
N ILE A 7 -6.37 -2.91 -0.27
CA ILE A 7 -5.95 -1.54 -0.60
C ILE A 7 -6.73 -0.54 0.27
N TYR A 8 -6.02 0.31 0.99
CA TYR A 8 -6.55 1.41 1.79
C TYR A 8 -6.23 2.74 1.12
N ILE A 9 -7.26 3.48 0.76
CA ILE A 9 -7.12 4.77 0.09
C ILE A 9 -7.42 5.89 1.10
N ALA A 10 -6.46 6.77 1.34
CA ALA A 10 -6.62 7.91 2.24
C ALA A 10 -6.52 9.24 1.47
N PRO A 11 -7.20 10.31 1.93
CA PRO A 11 -7.25 11.59 1.21
C PRO A 11 -5.95 12.41 1.28
N SER A 12 -4.99 12.04 2.13
CA SER A 12 -3.69 12.73 2.23
C SER A 12 -2.57 11.78 2.63
N LYS A 13 -1.35 12.06 2.18
CA LYS A 13 -0.14 11.27 2.52
C LYS A 13 0.13 11.23 4.02
N ALA A 14 -0.18 12.31 4.75
CA ALA A 14 -0.06 12.35 6.21
C ALA A 14 -0.93 11.29 6.91
N LEU A 15 -2.16 11.07 6.43
CA LEU A 15 -3.05 10.04 6.96
C LEU A 15 -2.57 8.63 6.59
N VAL A 16 -2.04 8.44 5.38
CA VAL A 16 -1.44 7.16 4.96
C VAL A 16 -0.29 6.78 5.89
N GLN A 17 0.65 7.70 6.11
CA GLN A 17 1.82 7.50 6.98
C GLN A 17 1.42 7.23 8.44
N GLU A 18 0.46 7.98 8.97
CA GLU A 18 -0.06 7.77 10.32
C GLU A 18 -0.68 6.36 10.46
N LYS A 19 -1.49 5.95 9.49
CA LYS A 19 -2.11 4.62 9.49
C LYS A 19 -1.10 3.52 9.27
N LEU A 20 -0.15 3.69 8.35
CA LEU A 20 0.94 2.75 8.10
C LEU A 20 1.69 2.49 9.40
N ARG A 21 2.01 3.52 10.18
CA ARG A 21 2.71 3.37 11.46
C ARG A 21 1.87 2.66 12.52
N ASP A 22 0.61 3.08 12.69
CA ASP A 22 -0.32 2.43 13.64
C ASP A 22 -0.56 0.95 13.28
N TRP A 23 -0.71 0.66 11.99
CA TRP A 23 -0.98 -0.67 11.46
C TRP A 23 0.26 -1.54 11.42
N SER A 24 1.42 -0.99 11.06
CA SER A 24 2.69 -1.70 11.15
C SER A 24 3.01 -2.07 12.61
N GLN A 25 2.70 -1.19 13.56
CA GLN A 25 2.85 -1.53 14.98
C GLN A 25 1.83 -2.57 15.45
N LYS A 26 0.56 -2.46 15.05
CA LYS A 26 -0.50 -3.39 15.45
C LYS A 26 -0.39 -4.76 14.79
N PHE A 27 -0.20 -4.80 13.48
CA PHE A 27 -0.18 -6.00 12.66
C PHE A 27 1.22 -6.53 12.39
N GLY A 28 2.28 -5.76 12.62
CA GLY A 28 3.66 -6.25 12.54
C GLY A 28 3.92 -7.39 13.53
N SER A 29 3.30 -7.35 14.71
CA SER A 29 3.33 -8.48 15.66
C SER A 29 2.61 -9.73 15.15
N TRP A 30 1.74 -9.59 14.14
CA TRP A 30 0.99 -10.67 13.52
C TRP A 30 1.65 -11.16 12.21
N GLY A 31 2.78 -10.56 11.82
CA GLY A 31 3.48 -10.87 10.58
C GLY A 31 2.83 -10.32 9.32
N VAL A 32 1.93 -9.34 9.44
CA VAL A 32 1.28 -8.70 8.29
C VAL A 32 2.16 -7.58 7.74
N SER A 33 2.44 -7.63 6.45
CA SER A 33 3.25 -6.61 5.79
C SER A 33 2.39 -5.45 5.28
N CYS A 34 2.64 -4.26 5.83
CA CYS A 34 1.99 -3.02 5.41
C CYS A 34 2.93 -2.24 4.48
N LEU A 35 2.46 -1.89 3.29
CA LEU A 35 3.23 -1.15 2.29
C LEU A 35 2.54 0.19 1.97
N GLU A 36 3.30 1.26 1.90
CA GLU A 36 2.83 2.53 1.37
C GLU A 36 3.14 2.64 -0.13
N LEU A 37 2.09 2.88 -0.93
CA LEU A 37 2.22 3.29 -2.34
C LEU A 37 1.99 4.80 -2.42
N THR A 38 3.06 5.56 -2.53
CA THR A 38 3.02 6.99 -2.87
C THR A 38 3.79 7.23 -4.15
N GLY A 39 3.23 8.06 -5.03
CA GLY A 39 3.69 8.25 -6.42
C GLY A 39 5.07 8.88 -6.59
N ASP A 40 5.77 9.18 -5.48
CA ASP A 40 7.15 9.65 -5.49
C ASP A 40 8.18 8.52 -5.68
N ASN A 41 7.79 7.26 -5.51
CA ASN A 41 8.71 6.12 -5.58
C ASN A 41 8.51 5.37 -6.91
N GLU A 42 9.16 5.86 -7.97
CA GLU A 42 9.14 5.27 -9.32
C GLU A 42 9.55 3.79 -9.37
N ALA A 43 10.15 3.26 -8.30
CA ALA A 43 10.41 1.85 -8.14
C ALA A 43 9.27 1.19 -7.35
N TYR A 44 8.10 1.04 -7.98
CA TYR A 44 7.10 0.05 -7.59
C TYR A 44 7.72 -1.34 -7.70
N ASN A 45 8.47 -1.74 -6.67
CA ASN A 45 9.07 -3.06 -6.61
C ASN A 45 7.91 -4.05 -6.56
N MET A 46 7.49 -4.61 -7.70
CA MET A 46 6.36 -5.55 -7.81
C MET A 46 6.47 -6.70 -6.81
N ARG A 47 7.71 -7.06 -6.45
CA ARG A 47 8.02 -8.00 -5.37
C ARG A 47 7.43 -7.57 -4.02
N ASN A 48 7.63 -6.32 -3.62
CA ASN A 48 7.10 -5.80 -2.37
C ASN A 48 5.57 -5.75 -2.38
N ILE A 49 4.96 -5.49 -3.54
CA ILE A 49 3.49 -5.51 -3.71
C ILE A 49 2.95 -6.93 -3.56
N GLN A 50 3.65 -7.93 -4.11
CA GLN A 50 3.29 -9.34 -3.99
C GLN A 50 3.48 -9.90 -2.58
N GLU A 51 4.40 -9.33 -1.80
CA GLU A 51 4.64 -9.72 -0.41
C GLU A 51 3.81 -8.91 0.59
N ALA A 52 3.17 -7.82 0.17
CA ALA A 52 2.36 -6.97 1.03
C ALA A 52 0.93 -7.50 1.16
N ASP A 53 0.46 -7.64 2.39
CA ASP A 53 -0.93 -7.97 2.71
C ASP A 53 -1.83 -6.73 2.63
N ILE A 54 -1.29 -5.57 3.02
CA ILE A 54 -2.02 -4.31 3.10
C ILE A 54 -1.22 -3.23 2.38
N ILE A 55 -1.90 -2.55 1.45
CA ILE A 55 -1.35 -1.47 0.67
C ILE A 55 -2.10 -0.19 1.03
N LEU A 56 -1.39 0.81 1.52
CA LEU A 56 -1.95 2.11 1.86
C LEU A 56 -1.50 3.14 0.82
N THR A 57 -2.44 3.90 0.27
CA THR A 57 -2.19 4.75 -0.89
C THR A 57 -3.11 5.98 -0.91
N THR A 58 -2.81 6.98 -1.74
CA THR A 58 -3.67 8.17 -1.92
C THR A 58 -4.50 8.05 -3.21
N PRO A 59 -5.64 8.76 -3.36
CA PRO A 59 -6.46 8.66 -4.56
C PRO A 59 -5.76 9.11 -5.85
N GLU A 60 -4.67 9.88 -5.75
CA GLU A 60 -3.91 10.36 -6.90
C GLU A 60 -3.16 9.23 -7.62
N VAL A 61 -2.69 8.22 -6.89
CA VAL A 61 -1.88 7.11 -7.43
C VAL A 61 -2.73 5.96 -7.96
N VAL A 62 -3.95 5.74 -7.46
CA VAL A 62 -4.83 4.70 -8.03
C VAL A 62 -5.26 5.03 -9.46
N CYS A 63 -5.29 6.32 -9.83
CA CYS A 63 -5.59 6.73 -11.20
C CYS A 63 -4.49 6.34 -12.19
N ASP A 64 -3.22 6.40 -11.76
CA ASP A 64 -2.06 6.03 -12.57
C ASP A 64 -1.98 4.49 -12.74
N VAL A 65 -2.15 3.76 -11.63
CA VAL A 65 -2.10 2.29 -11.61
C VAL A 65 -3.22 1.65 -12.44
N CYS A 66 -4.43 2.22 -12.46
CA CYS A 66 -5.51 1.73 -13.32
C CYS A 66 -5.34 2.09 -14.81
N SER A 67 -4.52 3.07 -15.15
CA SER A 67 -4.33 3.53 -16.54
C SER A 67 -3.29 2.69 -17.31
N HIS A 68 -2.50 1.88 -16.63
CA HIS A 68 -1.63 0.87 -17.23
C HIS A 68 -2.16 -0.54 -16.94
N PRO A 69 -3.14 -1.02 -17.73
CA PRO A 69 -3.47 -2.43 -17.74
C PRO A 69 -2.24 -3.19 -18.24
N ILE A 70 -1.66 -3.99 -17.36
CA ILE A 70 -0.98 -5.22 -17.76
C ILE A 70 -1.92 -6.10 -18.59
#